data_AF-A0A9Q1CNV0-F1
#
_entry.id   AF-A0A9Q1CNV0-F1
#
_cell.length_a   1.000
_cell.length_b   1.000
_cell.length_c   1.000
_cell.angle_alpha   90.00
_cell.angle_beta   90.00
_cell.angle_gamma   90.00
#
_symmetry.space_group_name_H-M   'P 1'
#
loop_
_entity.id
_entity.type
_entity.pdbx_description
1 polymer ?
#
loop_
_entity_poly.entity_id
_entity_poly.type
_entity_poly.pdbx_seq_one_letter_code
_entity_poly.pdbx_strand_id
1 'polypeptide(L)'
;MNTLNYINEAETQLKNEEFYRPLPSDLTETLKKKLHELLQNQNPDIQSAIKDLIPPYSTPSRFFTLPKIHKLKTIFQERFPDVEHTDIIRSTRLNNMDPPGRPIVSGTGTLTEYISAFVDGHLQTILPKLPTLLQDTNDFLRKLNNVDILPKGPMLVTLDVKSL
;
A
#
# COMPACT_ATOMS: atom_id res chain seq x y z
N MET A 1 21.84 3.47 1.41
CA MET A 1 21.27 4.53 0.57
C MET A 1 21.51 5.89 1.20
N ASN A 2 22.16 6.78 0.45
CA ASN A 2 22.29 8.19 0.83
C ASN A 2 21.07 8.99 0.32
N THR A 3 20.96 10.26 0.72
CA THR A 3 19.82 11.12 0.36
C THR A 3 19.67 11.30 -1.16
N LEU A 4 20.77 11.44 -1.90
CA LEU A 4 20.73 11.65 -3.34
C LEU A 4 20.19 10.40 -4.07
N ASN A 5 20.68 9.22 -3.72
CA ASN A 5 20.22 7.95 -4.25
C ASN A 5 18.73 7.72 -3.92
N TYR A 6 18.31 8.09 -2.71
CA TYR A 6 16.91 8.00 -2.29
C TYR A 6 15.99 8.86 -3.18
N ILE A 7 16.39 10.12 -3.43
CA ILE A 7 15.62 11.03 -4.29
C ILE A 7 15.58 10.52 -5.73
N ASN A 8 16.73 10.11 -6.28
CA ASN A 8 16.82 9.59 -7.65
C ASN A 8 15.96 8.34 -7.85
N GLU A 9 15.94 7.41 -6.88
CA GLU A 9 15.06 6.24 -6.90
C GLU A 9 13.59 6.66 -6.93
N ALA A 10 13.18 7.58 -6.04
CA ALA A 10 11.81 8.08 -5.99
C ALA A 10 11.38 8.74 -7.31
N GLU A 11 12.22 9.61 -7.88
CA GLU A 11 11.96 10.26 -9.16
C GLU A 11 11.91 9.26 -10.32
N THR A 12 12.77 8.23 -10.30
CA THR A 12 12.76 7.17 -11.32
C THR A 12 11.44 6.41 -11.29
N GLN A 13 10.92 6.09 -10.10
CA GLN A 13 9.61 5.44 -9.98
C GLN A 13 8.47 6.34 -10.49
N LEU A 14 8.50 7.64 -10.18
CA LEU A 14 7.51 8.61 -10.63
C LEU A 14 7.51 8.86 -12.15
N LYS A 15 8.62 8.56 -12.83
CA LYS A 15 8.71 8.62 -14.31
C LYS A 15 8.04 7.45 -15.01
N ASN A 16 7.61 6.41 -14.29
CA ASN A 16 6.91 5.30 -14.91
C ASN A 16 5.47 5.72 -15.29
N GLU A 17 5.28 6.02 -16.57
CA GLU A 17 4.00 6.46 -17.15
C GLU A 17 2.91 5.38 -17.17
N GLU A 18 3.27 4.11 -16.93
CA GLU A 18 2.29 3.03 -16.74
C GLU A 18 1.47 3.24 -15.46
N PHE A 19 2.10 3.76 -14.39
CA PHE A 19 1.48 3.90 -13.07
C PHE A 19 1.24 5.35 -12.65
N TYR A 20 2.06 6.28 -13.12
CA TYR A 20 2.02 7.68 -12.71
C TYR A 20 1.86 8.61 -13.91
N ARG A 21 1.28 9.78 -13.67
CA ARG A 21 1.14 10.81 -14.69
C ARG A 21 1.35 12.17 -14.05
N PRO A 22 2.20 13.04 -14.64
CA PRO A 22 2.35 14.41 -14.16
C PRO A 22 1.04 15.17 -14.35
N LEU A 23 0.68 15.95 -13.34
CA LEU A 23 -0.46 16.86 -13.41
C LEU A 23 0.04 18.29 -13.67
N PRO A 24 -0.70 19.08 -14.47
CA PRO A 24 -0.28 20.45 -14.80
C PRO A 24 -0.36 21.41 -13.60
N SER A 25 -1.15 21.07 -12.57
CA SER A 25 -1.32 21.87 -11.36
C SER A 25 -1.81 21.01 -10.19
N ASP A 26 -1.75 21.58 -9.00
CA ASP A 26 -2.39 21.02 -7.81
C ASP A 26 -3.92 21.01 -7.97
N LEU A 27 -4.54 19.85 -7.76
CA LEU A 27 -5.98 19.64 -7.89
C LEU A 27 -6.73 19.67 -6.55
N THR A 28 -6.05 19.96 -5.44
CA THR A 28 -6.60 19.86 -4.08
C THR A 28 -7.92 20.62 -3.93
N GLU A 29 -7.98 21.89 -4.34
CA GLU A 29 -9.21 22.69 -4.26
C GLU A 29 -10.33 22.19 -5.17
N THR A 30 -9.98 21.70 -6.36
CA THR A 30 -10.94 21.10 -7.30
C THR A 30 -11.53 19.81 -6.73
N LEU A 31 -10.70 18.97 -6.11
CA LEU A 31 -11.13 17.73 -5.45
C LEU A 31 -11.97 18.02 -4.20
N LYS A 32 -11.63 19.07 -3.45
CA LYS A 32 -12.41 19.52 -2.29
C LYS A 32 -13.83 19.91 -2.67
N LYS A 33 -14.01 20.68 -3.76
CA LYS A 33 -15.34 21.00 -4.30
C LYS A 33 -16.12 19.74 -4.69
N LYS A 34 -15.50 18.84 -5.46
CA LYS A 34 -16.11 17.56 -5.84
C LYS A 34 -16.50 16.71 -4.63
N LEU A 35 -15.66 16.69 -3.59
CA LEU A 35 -15.98 15.99 -2.36
C LEU A 35 -17.22 16.58 -1.71
N HIS A 36 -17.28 17.91 -1.53
CA HIS A 36 -18.49 18.56 -0.99
C HIS A 36 -19.75 18.24 -1.79
N GLU A 37 -19.68 18.25 -3.12
CA GLU A 37 -20.81 17.86 -4.00
C GLU A 37 -21.23 16.40 -3.78
N LEU A 38 -20.28 15.48 -3.66
CA LEU A 38 -20.57 14.06 -3.39
C LEU A 38 -21.23 13.87 -2.02
N LEU A 39 -20.81 14.64 -1.01
CA LEU A 39 -21.36 14.54 0.34
C LEU A 39 -22.76 15.14 0.45
N GLN A 40 -23.05 16.23 -0.26
CA GLN A 40 -24.39 16.85 -0.30
C GLN A 40 -25.47 15.92 -0.87
N ASN A 41 -25.09 14.91 -1.66
CA ASN A 41 -26.01 13.94 -2.25
C ASN A 41 -26.23 12.69 -1.37
N GLN A 42 -25.62 12.62 -0.19
CA GLN A 42 -25.79 11.48 0.74
C GLN A 42 -27.02 11.64 1.63
N ASN A 43 -27.40 10.57 2.33
CA ASN A 43 -28.45 10.62 3.36
C ASN A 43 -28.09 11.63 4.49
N PRO A 44 -29.08 12.35 5.06
CA PRO A 44 -28.86 13.31 6.16
C PRO A 44 -28.02 12.80 7.35
N ASP A 45 -28.20 11.53 7.73
CA ASP A 45 -27.45 10.93 8.84
C ASP A 45 -25.95 10.84 8.51
N ILE A 46 -25.65 10.43 7.27
CA ILE A 46 -24.29 10.36 6.75
C ILE A 46 -23.70 11.76 6.67
N GLN A 47 -24.43 12.72 6.10
CA GLN A 47 -23.98 14.12 6.01
C GLN A 47 -23.61 14.67 7.38
N SER A 48 -24.46 14.45 8.39
CA SER A 48 -24.22 14.92 9.74
C SER A 48 -22.98 14.27 10.38
N ALA A 49 -22.71 13.00 10.06
CA ALA A 49 -21.56 12.27 10.59
C ALA A 49 -20.22 12.72 9.96
N ILE A 50 -20.23 13.14 8.69
CA ILE A 50 -18.99 13.37 7.93
C ILE A 50 -18.68 14.85 7.67
N LYS A 51 -19.60 15.78 7.90
CA LYS A 51 -19.42 17.21 7.62
C LYS A 51 -18.15 17.80 8.26
N ASP A 52 -17.80 17.32 9.47
CA ASP A 52 -16.66 17.82 10.25
C ASP A 52 -15.37 17.02 9.98
N LEU A 53 -15.43 16.02 9.09
CA LEU A 53 -14.29 15.20 8.71
C LEU A 53 -13.54 15.75 7.48
N ILE A 54 -14.07 16.78 6.81
CA ILE A 54 -13.31 17.47 5.76
C ILE A 54 -12.35 18.44 6.44
N PRO A 55 -11.03 18.27 6.30
CA PRO A 55 -10.07 19.20 6.88
C PRO A 55 -10.23 20.60 6.25
N PRO A 56 -10.15 21.68 7.06
CA PRO A 56 -10.21 23.05 6.53
C PRO A 56 -9.05 23.34 5.58
N TYR A 57 -7.88 22.74 5.85
CA TYR A 57 -6.67 22.81 5.04
C TYR A 57 -6.20 21.39 4.73
N SER A 58 -5.99 21.09 3.44
CA SER A 58 -5.45 19.80 2.99
C SER A 58 -4.28 20.04 2.05
N THR A 59 -3.34 19.10 2.04
CA THR A 59 -2.22 19.09 1.08
C THR A 59 -2.33 17.90 0.13
N PRO A 60 -1.69 17.97 -1.05
CA PRO A 60 -1.48 16.79 -1.87
C PRO A 60 -0.78 15.68 -1.07
N SER A 61 -1.05 14.43 -1.45
CA SER A 61 -0.37 13.27 -0.88
C SER A 61 1.14 13.34 -1.11
N ARG A 62 1.91 12.96 -0.10
CA ARG A 62 3.37 12.92 -0.19
C ARG A 62 3.83 11.54 -0.69
N PHE A 63 4.57 11.52 -1.79
CA PHE A 63 5.25 10.32 -2.28
C PHE A 63 6.59 10.14 -1.57
N PHE A 64 6.89 8.92 -1.14
CA PHE A 64 8.18 8.54 -0.56
C PHE A 64 8.41 7.04 -0.74
N THR A 65 9.62 6.54 -0.48
CA THR A 65 9.94 5.12 -0.63
C THR A 65 10.40 4.48 0.67
N LEU A 66 10.07 3.21 0.88
CA LEU A 66 10.61 2.40 1.98
C LEU A 66 11.58 1.33 1.44
N PRO A 67 12.83 1.26 1.94
CA PRO A 67 13.81 0.28 1.49
C PRO A 67 13.34 -1.18 1.63
N LYS A 68 13.31 -1.93 0.51
CA LYS A 68 13.03 -3.38 0.53
C LYS A 68 14.31 -4.18 0.85
N ILE A 69 14.78 -4.11 2.10
CA ILE A 69 16.05 -4.74 2.55
C ILE A 69 16.10 -6.24 2.20
N HIS A 70 14.96 -6.95 2.28
CA HIS A 70 14.87 -8.38 1.93
C HIS A 70 15.20 -8.71 0.47
N LYS A 71 15.19 -7.73 -0.45
CA LYS A 71 15.59 -7.91 -1.85
C LYS A 71 17.10 -7.85 -2.07
N LEU A 72 17.88 -7.36 -1.09
CA LEU A 72 19.33 -7.27 -1.19
C LEU A 72 19.99 -8.63 -1.44
N LYS A 73 19.45 -9.70 -0.84
CA LYS A 73 19.96 -11.06 -1.08
C LYS A 73 19.90 -11.43 -2.55
N THR A 74 18.74 -11.19 -3.19
CA THR A 74 18.52 -11.48 -4.61
C THR A 74 19.45 -10.64 -5.48
N ILE A 75 19.51 -9.34 -5.24
CA ILE A 75 20.33 -8.41 -6.05
C ILE A 75 21.83 -8.72 -5.90
N PHE A 76 22.26 -9.09 -4.69
CA PHE A 76 23.64 -9.51 -4.46
C PHE A 76 23.97 -10.80 -5.22
N GLN A 77 23.10 -11.81 -5.13
CA GLN A 77 23.27 -13.08 -5.83
C GLN A 77 23.26 -12.93 -7.36
N GLU A 78 22.42 -12.05 -7.89
CA GLU A 78 22.38 -11.75 -9.34
C GLU A 78 23.70 -11.13 -9.83
N ARG A 79 24.35 -10.30 -9.01
CA ARG A 79 25.62 -9.65 -9.37
C ARG A 79 26.84 -10.53 -9.08
N PHE A 80 26.77 -11.37 -8.05
CA PHE A 80 27.85 -12.21 -7.56
C PHE A 80 27.36 -13.66 -7.36
N PRO A 81 27.07 -14.39 -8.45
CA PRO A 81 26.42 -15.70 -8.39
C PRO A 81 27.26 -16.78 -7.68
N ASP A 82 28.59 -16.68 -7.73
CA ASP A 82 29.50 -17.68 -7.18
C ASP A 82 29.96 -17.35 -5.75
N VAL A 83 29.50 -16.23 -5.18
CA VAL A 83 29.89 -15.80 -3.83
C VAL A 83 28.85 -16.27 -2.82
N GLU A 84 29.24 -17.19 -1.93
CA GLU A 84 28.37 -17.60 -0.83
C GLU A 84 27.98 -16.41 0.05
N HIS A 85 26.78 -16.49 0.61
CA HIS A 85 26.18 -15.42 1.39
C HIS A 85 26.94 -15.17 2.70
N THR A 86 27.86 -14.21 2.68
CA THR A 86 28.40 -13.56 3.87
C THR A 86 27.40 -12.55 4.44
N ASP A 87 27.82 -11.68 5.36
CA ASP A 87 27.04 -10.52 5.83
C ASP A 87 26.55 -9.65 4.65
N ILE A 88 25.33 -9.94 4.17
CA ILE A 88 24.73 -9.34 2.97
C ILE A 88 24.67 -7.82 3.11
N ILE A 89 24.31 -7.31 4.29
CA ILE A 89 24.14 -5.87 4.52
C ILE A 89 25.48 -5.15 4.35
N ARG A 90 26.55 -5.71 4.94
CA ARG A 90 27.89 -5.13 4.80
C ARG A 90 28.40 -5.25 3.37
N SER A 91 28.25 -6.43 2.76
CA SER A 91 28.71 -6.68 1.39
C SER A 91 28.01 -5.77 0.38
N THR A 92 26.70 -5.57 0.48
CA THR A 92 25.97 -4.67 -0.43
C THR A 92 26.36 -3.21 -0.21
N ARG A 93 26.58 -2.78 1.04
CA ARG A 93 27.05 -1.42 1.35
C ARG A 93 28.42 -1.12 0.74
N LEU A 94 29.37 -2.05 0.86
CA LEU A 94 30.72 -1.90 0.29
C LEU A 94 30.71 -1.87 -1.25
N ASN A 95 29.71 -2.49 -1.87
CA ASN A 95 29.54 -2.53 -3.32
C ASN A 95 28.55 -1.48 -3.85
N ASN A 96 28.17 -0.50 -3.02
CA ASN A 96 27.22 0.57 -3.35
C ASN A 96 25.89 0.04 -3.93
N MET A 97 25.40 -1.08 -3.39
CA MET A 97 24.15 -1.71 -3.82
C MET A 97 23.03 -1.30 -2.86
N ASP A 98 22.14 -0.44 -3.34
CA ASP A 98 20.99 0.02 -2.57
C ASP A 98 19.78 -0.90 -2.78
N PRO A 99 18.98 -1.15 -1.72
CA PRO A 99 17.74 -1.90 -1.86
C PRO A 99 16.72 -1.08 -2.66
N PRO A 100 15.86 -1.72 -3.47
CA PRO A 100 14.83 -1.02 -4.22
C PRO A 100 13.81 -0.37 -3.27
N GLY A 101 13.29 0.79 -3.67
CA GLY A 101 12.27 1.50 -2.92
C GLY A 101 10.90 0.85 -3.07
N ARG A 102 10.17 0.64 -1.97
CA ARG A 102 8.72 0.41 -2.01
C ARG A 102 8.04 1.77 -2.15
N PRO A 103 7.33 2.07 -3.25
CA PRO A 103 6.58 3.33 -3.36
C PRO A 103 5.50 3.40 -2.29
N ILE A 104 5.39 4.54 -1.62
CA ILE A 104 4.34 4.86 -0.65
C ILE A 104 3.79 6.25 -0.97
N VAL A 105 2.46 6.36 -0.99
CA VAL A 105 1.73 7.63 -1.09
C VAL A 105 1.06 7.87 0.26
N SER A 106 1.48 8.91 0.97
CA SER A 106 0.93 9.22 2.29
C SER A 106 -0.47 9.84 2.18
N GLY A 107 -1.42 9.31 2.97
CA GLY A 107 -2.75 9.88 3.17
C GLY A 107 -2.81 10.97 4.25
N THR A 108 -1.74 11.18 5.02
CA THR A 108 -1.71 12.16 6.12
C THR A 108 -1.76 13.59 5.61
N GLY A 109 -2.62 14.42 6.20
CA GLY A 109 -2.88 15.80 5.81
C GLY A 109 -3.68 15.94 4.52
N THR A 110 -4.16 14.85 3.95
CA THR A 110 -4.92 14.87 2.69
C THR A 110 -6.40 15.08 2.92
N LEU A 111 -7.11 15.46 1.86
CA LEU A 111 -8.54 15.76 1.90
C LEU A 111 -9.40 14.63 2.48
N THR A 112 -9.01 13.37 2.28
CA THR A 112 -9.79 12.19 2.68
C THR A 112 -9.26 11.49 3.93
N GLU A 113 -8.29 12.05 4.65
CA GLU A 113 -7.68 11.41 5.82
C GLU A 113 -8.71 10.98 6.87
N TYR A 114 -9.51 11.93 7.37
CA TYR A 114 -10.47 11.65 8.43
C TYR A 114 -11.69 10.86 7.93
N ILE A 115 -12.08 11.03 6.67
CA ILE A 115 -13.12 10.20 6.04
C ILE A 115 -12.64 8.75 5.96
N SER A 116 -11.40 8.52 5.56
CA SER A 116 -10.81 7.18 5.50
C SER A 116 -10.73 6.56 6.88
N ALA A 117 -10.30 7.34 7.89
CA ALA A 117 -10.27 6.90 9.28
C ALA A 117 -11.66 6.56 9.83
N PHE A 118 -12.67 7.37 9.49
CA PHE A 118 -14.07 7.11 9.87
C PHE A 118 -14.59 5.80 9.26
N VAL A 119 -14.41 5.61 7.95
CA VAL A 119 -14.81 4.38 7.26
C VAL A 119 -14.08 3.17 7.84
N ASP A 120 -12.77 3.25 8.02
CA ASP A 120 -11.96 2.17 8.60
C ASP A 120 -12.42 1.83 10.03
N GLY A 121 -12.68 2.83 10.87
CA GLY A 121 -13.21 2.64 12.22
C GLY A 121 -14.53 1.86 12.24
N HIS A 122 -15.44 2.14 11.30
CA HIS A 122 -16.67 1.37 11.15
C HIS A 122 -16.42 -0.04 10.64
N LEU A 123 -15.58 -0.20 9.60
CA LEU A 123 -15.24 -1.50 9.03
C LEU A 123 -14.60 -2.41 10.08
N GLN A 124 -13.70 -1.92 10.91
CA GLN A 124 -13.06 -2.69 11.98
C GLN A 124 -14.05 -3.34 12.94
N THR A 125 -15.23 -2.75 13.17
CA THR A 125 -16.28 -3.35 14.01
C THR A 125 -17.07 -4.47 13.33
N ILE A 126 -17.09 -4.47 11.99
CA ILE A 126 -17.85 -5.40 11.15
C ILE A 126 -16.97 -6.57 10.74
N LEU A 127 -15.70 -6.31 10.41
CA LEU A 127 -14.74 -7.29 9.88
C LEU A 127 -14.71 -8.59 10.71
N PRO A 128 -14.60 -8.59 12.06
CA PRO A 128 -14.53 -9.82 12.85
C PRO A 128 -15.79 -10.68 12.78
N LYS A 129 -16.93 -10.10 12.38
CA LYS A 129 -18.23 -10.80 12.27
C LYS A 129 -18.42 -11.47 10.92
N LEU A 130 -17.56 -11.19 9.94
CA LEU A 130 -17.67 -11.75 8.60
C LEU A 130 -17.08 -13.17 8.58
N PRO A 131 -17.89 -14.21 8.26
CA PRO A 131 -17.40 -15.60 8.21
C PRO A 131 -16.36 -15.83 7.11
N THR A 132 -16.35 -14.97 6.09
CA THR A 132 -15.43 -15.00 4.95
C THR A 132 -14.14 -14.23 5.19
N LEU A 133 -13.98 -13.54 6.32
CA LEU A 133 -12.76 -12.79 6.60
C LEU A 133 -11.58 -13.74 6.72
N LEU A 134 -10.50 -13.53 5.97
CA LEU A 134 -9.19 -14.13 6.21
C LEU A 134 -8.24 -13.01 6.62
N GLN A 135 -7.73 -13.05 7.86
CA GLN A 135 -6.92 -11.95 8.39
C GLN A 135 -5.50 -11.94 7.86
N ASP A 136 -4.80 -13.07 7.99
CA ASP A 136 -3.40 -13.20 7.64
C ASP A 136 -3.04 -14.66 7.33
N THR A 137 -1.78 -14.91 6.99
CA THR A 137 -1.27 -16.27 6.70
C THR A 137 -1.51 -17.24 7.84
N ASN A 138 -1.36 -16.81 9.10
CA ASN A 138 -1.56 -17.69 10.25
C ASN A 138 -3.04 -18.01 10.44
N ASP A 139 -3.93 -17.03 10.23
CA ASP A 139 -5.37 -17.22 10.26
C ASP A 139 -5.85 -18.18 9.18
N PHE A 140 -5.31 -18.03 7.97
CA PHE A 140 -5.56 -18.97 6.88
C PHE A 140 -5.11 -20.39 7.25
N LEU A 141 -3.89 -20.57 7.77
CA LEU A 141 -3.39 -21.89 8.16
C LEU A 141 -4.21 -22.53 9.30
N ARG A 142 -4.62 -21.73 10.30
CA ARG A 142 -5.52 -22.21 11.37
C ARG A 142 -6.87 -22.68 10.81
N LYS A 143 -7.46 -21.91 9.90
CA LYS A 143 -8.73 -22.26 9.24
C LYS A 143 -8.58 -23.51 8.39
N LEU A 144 -7.49 -23.62 7.62
CA LEU A 144 -7.19 -24.78 6.78
C LEU A 144 -7.03 -26.06 7.60
N ASN A 145 -6.37 -25.99 8.76
CA ASN A 145 -6.23 -27.12 9.67
C ASN A 145 -7.56 -27.59 10.29
N ASN A 146 -8.57 -26.73 10.29
CA ASN A 146 -9.91 -27.03 10.79
C ASN A 146 -10.88 -27.45 9.66
N VAL A 147 -10.41 -27.52 8.39
CA VAL A 147 -11.24 -28.04 7.29
C VAL A 147 -11.28 -29.57 7.42
N ASP A 148 -12.49 -30.11 7.55
CA ASP A 148 -12.74 -31.55 7.58
C ASP A 148 -12.29 -32.25 6.29
N ILE A 149 -12.31 -33.58 6.30
CA ILE A 149 -11.95 -34.43 5.17
C ILE A 149 -12.66 -33.94 3.90
N LEU A 150 -11.87 -33.44 2.94
CA LEU A 150 -12.37 -33.00 1.66
C LEU A 150 -13.05 -34.17 0.92
N PRO A 151 -14.14 -33.92 0.18
CA PRO A 151 -14.77 -34.95 -0.64
C PRO A 151 -13.76 -35.53 -1.64
N LYS A 152 -13.96 -36.79 -2.04
CA LYS A 152 -13.08 -37.44 -3.03
C LYS A 152 -13.05 -36.63 -4.33
N GLY A 153 -11.84 -36.37 -4.82
CA GLY A 153 -11.59 -35.58 -6.02
C GLY A 153 -11.60 -34.06 -5.81
N PRO A 154 -10.93 -33.51 -4.78
CA PRO A 154 -10.86 -32.07 -4.64
C PRO A 154 -10.05 -31.47 -5.80
N MET A 155 -10.52 -30.35 -6.34
CA MET A 155 -9.77 -29.56 -7.31
C MET A 155 -9.14 -28.37 -6.59
N LEU A 156 -7.81 -28.34 -6.52
CA LEU A 156 -7.10 -27.15 -6.06
C LEU A 156 -7.15 -26.09 -7.16
N VAL A 157 -7.79 -24.97 -6.86
CA VAL A 157 -7.83 -23.81 -7.76
C VAL A 157 -6.89 -22.75 -7.20
N THR A 158 -5.89 -22.39 -8.00
CA THR A 158 -5.03 -21.23 -7.73
C THR A 158 -5.35 -20.14 -8.73
N LEU A 159 -5.58 -18.92 -8.25
CA LEU A 159 -5.79 -17.73 -9.09
C LEU A 159 -4.58 -16.82 -8.90
N ASP A 160 -3.77 -16.67 -9.94
CA ASP A 160 -2.66 -15.71 -9.95
C ASP A 160 -3.20 -14.33 -10.31
N VAL A 161 -3.58 -13.57 -9.29
CA VAL A 161 -4.09 -12.20 -9.45
C VAL A 161 -2.93 -11.27 -9.74
N LYS A 162 -2.78 -10.88 -11.01
CA LYS A 162 -1.71 -9.97 -11.47
C LYS A 162 -1.90 -8.51 -11.01
N SER A 163 -3.14 -8.09 -10.79
CA SER A 163 -3.49 -6.77 -10.25
C SER A 163 -4.87 -6.85 -9.58
N LEU A 164 -5.02 -6.16 -8.45
CA LEU A 164 -6.30 -5.84 -7.80
C LEU A 164 -6.80 -4.47 -8.25
#